data_AF-A0A942SZS5-F1
#
_entry.id   AF-A0A942SZS5-F1
#
_cell.length_a   1.000
_cell.length_b   1.000
_cell.length_c   1.000
_cell.angle_alpha   90.00
_cell.angle_beta   90.00
_cell.angle_gamma   90.00
#
_symmetry.space_group_name_H-M   'P 1'
#
loop_
_entity.id
_entity.type
_entity.pdbx_description
1 polymer ?
#
loop_
_entity_poly.entity_id
_entity_poly.type
_entity_poly.pdbx_seq_one_letter_code
_entity_poly.pdbx_strand_id
1 'polypeptide(L)'
;MTEQQRQVGGGRAMFGDFAPKLAELTDDVLFDDVWNRAELSARDRSLATVAALIAGGHTEQLRFHLGRAVENGLTQQELIEAITHVTLYAGWPNGMAAMGVAKDLFGQD
;
A
#
# COMPACT_ATOMS: atom_id res chain seq x y z
N MET A 1 -5.16 -20.32 9.87
CA MET A 1 -4.60 -19.05 9.39
C MET A 1 -3.10 -19.12 9.60
N THR A 2 -2.31 -18.96 8.55
CA THR A 2 -0.86 -18.81 8.66
C THR A 2 -0.54 -17.56 9.47
N GLU A 3 0.51 -17.62 10.28
CA GLU A 3 0.98 -16.51 11.09
C GLU A 3 1.45 -15.38 10.16
N GLN A 4 0.79 -14.22 10.25
CA GLN A 4 1.15 -13.03 9.47
C GLN A 4 2.33 -12.32 10.11
N GLN A 5 3.30 -11.89 9.30
CA GLN A 5 4.38 -11.04 9.81
C GLN A 5 3.83 -9.71 10.33
N ARG A 6 4.20 -9.36 11.57
CA ARG A 6 3.82 -8.08 12.19
C ARG A 6 4.25 -6.91 11.30
N GLN A 7 3.29 -6.06 10.99
CA GLN A 7 3.50 -4.84 10.22
C GLN A 7 4.06 -3.78 11.15
N VAL A 8 5.09 -3.07 10.69
CA VAL A 8 5.75 -2.00 11.44
C VAL A 8 5.84 -0.73 10.60
N GLY A 9 5.73 0.40 11.29
CA GLY A 9 5.87 1.74 10.75
C GLY A 9 7.29 2.27 10.82
N GLY A 10 7.49 3.45 10.24
CA GLY A 10 8.75 4.20 10.30
C GLY A 10 8.54 5.68 10.62
N GLY A 11 7.37 6.04 11.16
CA GLY A 11 6.95 7.42 11.40
C GLY A 11 7.91 8.16 12.33
N ARG A 12 8.30 7.55 13.46
CA ARG A 12 9.27 8.16 14.38
C ARG A 12 10.65 8.35 13.78
N ALA A 13 11.10 7.41 12.95
CA ALA A 13 12.39 7.53 12.28
C ALA A 13 12.40 8.66 11.22
N MET A 14 11.28 8.84 10.51
CA MET A 14 11.18 9.83 9.43
C MET A 14 10.86 11.24 9.93
N PHE A 15 9.98 11.36 10.92
CA PHE A 15 9.37 12.65 11.30
C PHE A 15 9.36 12.90 12.81
N GLY A 16 10.04 12.08 13.62
CA GLY A 16 10.00 12.19 15.09
C GLY A 16 10.37 13.58 15.61
N ASP A 17 11.42 14.19 15.04
CA ASP A 17 11.92 15.49 15.49
C ASP A 17 11.09 16.67 14.95
N PHE A 18 10.40 16.50 13.81
CA PHE A 18 9.68 17.57 13.12
C PHE A 18 8.17 17.56 13.40
N ALA A 19 7.55 16.38 13.39
CA ALA A 19 6.13 16.18 13.57
C ALA A 19 5.87 14.97 14.49
N PRO A 20 6.21 15.06 15.79
CA PRO A 20 6.22 13.93 16.72
C PRO A 20 4.87 13.22 16.84
N LYS A 21 3.76 13.98 16.82
CA LYS A 21 2.43 13.36 16.92
C LYS A 21 2.04 12.58 15.67
N LEU A 22 2.40 13.06 14.47
CA LEU A 22 2.14 12.34 13.23
C LEU A 22 2.98 11.05 13.18
N ALA A 23 4.24 11.14 13.59
CA ALA A 23 5.12 9.99 13.74
C ALA A 23 4.55 8.94 14.69
N GLU A 24 4.10 9.35 15.88
CA GLU A 24 3.44 8.48 16.87
C GLU A 24 2.20 7.79 16.30
N LEU A 25 1.29 8.54 15.65
CA LEU A 25 0.07 7.97 15.06
C LEU A 25 0.37 6.98 13.93
N THR A 26 1.41 7.26 13.14
CA THR A 26 1.85 6.36 12.06
C THR A 26 2.33 5.03 12.62
N ASP A 27 3.12 5.06 13.69
CA ASP A 27 3.67 3.83 14.25
C ASP A 27 2.65 3.10 15.11
N ASP A 28 2.00 3.77 16.06
CA ASP A 28 1.20 3.10 17.10
C ASP A 28 -0.21 2.76 16.62
N VAL A 29 -0.87 3.67 15.89
CA VAL A 29 -2.26 3.48 15.47
C VAL A 29 -2.31 2.79 14.11
N LEU A 30 -1.59 3.31 13.12
CA LEU A 30 -1.64 2.76 11.78
C LEU A 30 -0.96 1.39 11.74
N PHE A 31 0.35 1.32 11.99
CA PHE A 31 1.09 0.09 11.75
C PHE A 31 1.05 -0.90 12.91
N ASP A 32 1.05 -0.46 14.17
CA ASP A 32 1.05 -1.38 15.31
C ASP A 32 -0.33 -1.94 15.66
N ASP A 33 -1.40 -1.18 15.43
CA ASP A 33 -2.80 -1.64 15.58
C ASP A 33 -3.45 -2.00 14.23
N VAL A 34 -3.89 -1.02 13.44
CA VAL A 34 -4.83 -1.24 12.32
C VAL A 34 -4.32 -2.24 11.29
N TRP A 35 -3.03 -2.23 10.95
CA TRP A 35 -2.42 -3.18 10.01
C TRP A 35 -2.22 -4.60 10.57
N ASN A 36 -2.26 -4.77 11.89
CA ASN A 36 -2.05 -6.06 12.58
C ASN A 36 -3.35 -6.71 13.08
N ARG A 37 -4.49 -6.04 12.91
CA ARG A 37 -5.82 -6.58 13.26
C ARG A 37 -6.16 -7.86 12.47
N ALA A 38 -6.50 -8.93 13.19
CA ALA A 38 -6.62 -10.29 12.66
C ALA A 38 -7.79 -10.55 11.71
N GLU A 39 -8.81 -9.67 11.65
CA GLU A 39 -10.02 -9.90 10.86
C GLU A 39 -9.80 -9.75 9.35
N LEU A 40 -8.70 -9.11 8.93
CA LEU A 40 -8.31 -8.99 7.53
C LEU A 40 -6.80 -9.20 7.41
N SER A 41 -6.40 -10.08 6.49
CA SER A 41 -4.99 -10.41 6.28
C SER A 41 -4.19 -9.21 5.76
N ALA A 42 -2.88 -9.20 5.99
CA ALA A 42 -1.98 -8.18 5.43
C ALA A 42 -2.09 -8.13 3.90
N ARG A 43 -2.23 -9.29 3.26
CA ARG A 43 -2.44 -9.41 1.82
C ARG A 43 -3.65 -8.60 1.37
N ASP A 44 -4.80 -8.83 2.01
CA ASP A 44 -6.05 -8.19 1.62
C ASP A 44 -6.10 -6.70 2.04
N ARG A 45 -5.47 -6.34 3.17
CA ARG A 45 -5.26 -4.93 3.58
C ARG A 45 -4.41 -4.18 2.57
N SER A 46 -3.36 -4.81 2.06
CA SER A 46 -2.52 -4.24 1.00
C SER A 46 -3.32 -4.02 -0.28
N LEU A 47 -4.13 -5.01 -0.71
CA LEU A 47 -4.99 -4.87 -1.90
C LEU A 47 -5.97 -3.70 -1.74
N ALA A 48 -6.66 -3.61 -0.61
CA ALA A 48 -7.60 -2.53 -0.32
C ALA A 48 -6.92 -1.16 -0.29
N THR A 49 -5.73 -1.08 0.31
CA THR A 49 -4.95 0.17 0.38
C THR A 49 -4.50 0.61 -1.01
N VAL A 50 -3.96 -0.31 -1.82
CA VAL A 50 -3.57 -0.04 -3.21
C VAL A 50 -4.77 0.47 -4.01
N ALA A 51 -5.92 -0.21 -3.93
CA ALA A 51 -7.13 0.22 -4.63
C ALA A 51 -7.57 1.64 -4.22
N ALA A 52 -7.54 1.96 -2.93
CA ALA A 52 -7.88 3.29 -2.42
C ALA A 52 -6.91 4.38 -2.91
N LEU A 53 -5.60 4.09 -2.94
CA LEU A 53 -4.59 5.03 -3.43
C LEU A 53 -4.74 5.30 -4.94
N ILE A 54 -5.05 4.27 -5.73
CA ILE A 54 -5.35 4.43 -7.15
C ILE A 54 -6.59 5.29 -7.32
N ALA A 55 -7.67 4.98 -6.59
CA ALA A 55 -8.92 5.72 -6.68
C ALA A 55 -8.78 7.21 -6.30
N GLY A 56 -7.94 7.52 -5.31
CA GLY A 56 -7.62 8.89 -4.89
C GLY A 56 -6.55 9.61 -5.72
N GLY A 57 -5.92 8.94 -6.69
CA GLY A 57 -4.83 9.51 -7.48
C GLY A 57 -3.53 9.76 -6.67
N HIS A 58 -3.30 9.00 -5.60
CA HIS A 58 -2.19 9.19 -4.66
C HIS A 58 -0.94 8.39 -5.05
N THR A 59 -0.41 8.64 -6.25
CA THR A 59 0.72 7.88 -6.83
C THR A 59 2.01 7.95 -6.01
N GLU A 60 2.25 9.04 -5.29
CA GLU A 60 3.43 9.21 -4.43
C GLU A 60 3.54 8.16 -3.33
N GLN A 61 2.40 7.67 -2.82
CA GLN A 61 2.36 6.61 -1.82
C GLN A 61 2.26 5.21 -2.45
N LEU A 62 1.85 5.15 -3.72
CA LEU A 62 1.53 3.89 -4.39
C LEU A 62 2.76 2.99 -4.54
N ARG A 63 3.95 3.54 -4.83
CA ARG A 63 5.18 2.75 -4.96
C ARG A 63 5.49 1.94 -3.71
N PHE A 64 5.43 2.58 -2.54
CA PHE A 64 5.65 1.91 -1.26
C PHE A 64 4.61 0.81 -1.01
N HIS A 65 3.33 1.11 -1.23
CA HIS A 65 2.26 0.15 -0.97
C HIS A 65 2.20 -1.00 -1.97
N LEU A 66 2.65 -0.82 -3.22
CA LEU A 66 2.81 -1.92 -4.18
C LEU A 66 3.93 -2.88 -3.76
N GLY A 67 5.08 -2.37 -3.31
CA GLY A 67 6.15 -3.21 -2.77
C GLY A 67 5.70 -4.01 -1.55
N ARG A 68 5.07 -3.32 -0.58
CA ARG A 68 4.50 -3.94 0.61
C ARG A 68 3.39 -4.95 0.28
N ALA A 69 2.60 -4.71 -0.77
CA ALA A 69 1.60 -5.67 -1.23
C ALA A 69 2.24 -6.98 -1.69
N VAL A 70 3.36 -6.91 -2.40
CA VAL A 70 4.12 -8.10 -2.82
C VAL A 70 4.72 -8.84 -1.64
N GLU A 71 5.34 -8.12 -0.70
CA GLU A 71 5.86 -8.69 0.56
C GLU A 71 4.76 -9.40 1.37
N ASN A 72 3.53 -8.87 1.34
CA ASN A 72 2.36 -9.43 1.99
C ASN A 72 1.68 -10.56 1.18
N GLY A 73 2.22 -10.95 0.03
CA GLY A 73 1.82 -12.13 -0.73
C GLY A 73 0.87 -11.89 -1.91
N LEU A 74 0.71 -10.65 -2.38
CA LEU A 74 0.11 -10.39 -3.69
C LEU A 74 1.14 -10.60 -4.79
N THR A 75 0.72 -11.21 -5.89
CA THR A 75 1.55 -11.29 -7.09
C THR A 75 1.52 -9.98 -7.86
N GLN A 76 2.55 -9.72 -8.66
CA GLN A 76 2.56 -8.57 -9.57
C GLN A 76 1.38 -8.62 -10.55
N GLN A 77 1.00 -9.82 -11.00
CA GLN A 77 -0.15 -10.03 -11.89
C GLN A 77 -1.47 -9.61 -11.23
N GLU A 78 -1.70 -10.01 -9.97
CA GLU A 78 -2.89 -9.58 -9.21
C GLU A 78 -2.94 -8.06 -9.02
N LEU A 79 -1.78 -7.41 -8.81
CA LEU A 79 -1.70 -5.95 -8.68
C LEU A 79 -1.96 -5.23 -10.02
N ILE A 80 -1.44 -5.76 -11.13
CA ILE A 80 -1.71 -5.26 -12.49
C ILE A 80 -3.21 -5.39 -12.80
N GLU A 81 -3.82 -6.52 -12.47
CA GLU A 81 -5.26 -6.72 -12.63
C GLU A 81 -6.09 -5.80 -11.73
N ALA A 82 -5.67 -5.58 -10.48
CA ALA A 82 -6.34 -4.63 -9.59
C ALA A 82 -6.30 -3.20 -10.13
N ILE A 83 -5.15 -2.74 -10.64
CA ILE A 83 -5.02 -1.43 -11.28
C ILE A 83 -5.96 -1.34 -12.49
N THR A 84 -5.94 -2.37 -13.35
CA THR A 84 -6.81 -2.44 -14.53
C THR A 84 -8.28 -2.35 -14.12
N HIS A 85 -8.71 -3.15 -13.14
CA HIS A 85 -10.09 -3.15 -12.67
C HIS A 85 -10.51 -1.80 -12.08
N VAL A 86 -9.70 -1.23 -11.17
CA VAL A 86 -10.00 0.05 -10.52
C VAL A 86 -10.05 1.21 -11.53
N THR A 87 -9.27 1.14 -12.62
CA THR A 87 -9.30 2.15 -13.70
C THR A 87 -10.71 2.40 -14.23
N LEU A 88 -11.55 1.37 -14.31
CA LEU A 88 -12.92 1.48 -14.81
C LEU A 88 -13.84 2.24 -13.84
N TYR A 89 -13.51 2.29 -12.54
CA TYR A 89 -14.31 2.94 -11.51
C TYR A 89 -13.72 4.27 -11.03
N ALA A 90 -12.40 4.43 -11.15
CA ALA A 90 -11.66 5.61 -10.72
C ALA A 90 -11.24 6.55 -11.86
N GLY A 91 -11.49 6.15 -13.11
CA GLY A 91 -11.16 6.93 -14.30
C GLY A 91 -9.79 6.59 -14.90
N TRP A 92 -9.70 6.77 -16.22
CA TRP A 92 -8.52 6.44 -17.02
C TRP A 92 -7.22 7.14 -16.57
N PRO A 93 -7.22 8.45 -16.20
CA PRO A 93 -6.00 9.12 -15.75
C PRO A 93 -5.37 8.49 -14.50
N ASN A 94 -6.18 8.14 -13.50
CA ASN A 94 -5.72 7.50 -12.27
C ASN A 94 -5.13 6.12 -12.55
N GLY A 95 -5.80 5.33 -13.40
CA GLY A 95 -5.33 4.03 -13.85
C GLY A 95 -3.98 4.09 -14.57
N MET A 96 -3.85 4.99 -15.54
CA MET A 96 -2.61 5.16 -16.32
C MET A 96 -1.44 5.61 -15.44
N ALA A 97 -1.67 6.55 -14.53
CA ALA A 97 -0.64 7.01 -13.60
C ALA A 97 -0.20 5.88 -12.66
N ALA A 98 -1.15 5.13 -12.11
CA ALA A 98 -0.88 3.96 -11.27
C ALA A 98 -0.11 2.85 -12.00
N MET A 99 -0.51 2.55 -13.25
CA MET A 99 0.17 1.55 -14.07
C MET A 99 1.60 1.97 -14.41
N GLY A 100 1.86 3.28 -14.60
CA GLY A 100 3.20 3.83 -14.74
C GLY A 100 4.08 3.51 -13.52
N VAL A 101 3.58 3.77 -12.32
CA VAL A 101 4.29 3.44 -11.07
C VAL A 101 4.55 1.93 -10.94
N ALA A 102 3.55 1.10 -11.26
CA ALA A 102 3.70 -0.35 -11.22
C ALA A 102 4.76 -0.85 -12.22
N LYS A 103 4.74 -0.32 -13.46
CA LYS A 103 5.74 -0.64 -14.49
C LYS A 103 7.15 -0.26 -14.03
N ASP A 104 7.33 0.91 -13.44
CA ASP A 104 8.64 1.35 -12.95
C ASP A 104 9.14 0.55 -11.74
N LEU A 105 8.24 -0.04 -10.95
CA LEU A 105 8.59 -0.84 -9.77
C LEU A 105 8.88 -2.30 -10.13
N PHE A 106 8.04 -2.90 -10.98
CA PHE A 106 8.09 -4.31 -11.34
C PHE A 106 8.97 -4.59 -12.55
N GLY A 107 9.14 -3.60 -13.42
CA GLY A 107 9.96 -3.70 -14.61
C GLY A 107 11.45 -3.49 -14.28
N GLN A 108 12.14 -4.58 -13.94
CA GLN A 108 13.55 -4.78 -14.31
C GLN A 108 13.70 -6.24 -14.80
N ASP A 109 14.09 -6.33 -16.08
CA ASP A 109 14.24 -7.47 -17.02
C ASP A 109 13.01 -8.36 -17.31
#